data_AF-A0A5S9M205-F1
#
_entry.id   AF-A0A5S9M205-F1
#
_cell.length_a   1.000
_cell.length_b   1.000
_cell.length_c   1.000
_cell.angle_alpha   90.00
_cell.angle_beta   90.00
_cell.angle_gamma   90.00
#
_symmetry.space_group_name_H-M   'P 1'
#
loop_
_entity.id
_entity.type
_entity.pdbx_description
1 polymer ?
#
loop_
_entity_poly.entity_id
_entity_poly.type
_entity_poly.pdbx_seq_one_letter_code
_entity_poly.pdbx_strand_id
1 'polypeptide(L)'
;MFTVAIILTVFFLLLGGATFNGDFANLEPMFQGGVGGLMAVLVMIPFLFVGFDVIPQVAAEINAKKKIIGRILIISIVSAVIFYLLIVFGVAAGMSKGQLEASSLATADAMVQLLGHQAFGTVLVIGGVAGIVTSWMLFFIIGASRILYAMAERGMISKWFAYIHPKYKTPTNAILFLGALAFFFAPLLGRPALVWIVNAGGVGIIVGYLIVSIAFMRLRKTEPELERPYRIKYWRTTGVLAIGLSLLFFFSFYFPGMPASLSWPAEWILLLGWVLIGYILYVMNPRTKETIEHDKRTQSV
;
A
#
# COMPACT_ATOMS: atom_id res chain seq x y z
N MET A 1 -5.82 17.91 -7.91
CA MET A 1 -6.32 18.94 -6.97
C MET A 1 -7.81 18.78 -6.70
N PHE A 2 -8.66 18.68 -7.73
CA PHE A 2 -10.11 18.47 -7.59
C PHE A 2 -10.50 17.29 -6.68
N THR A 3 -9.93 16.11 -6.91
CA THR A 3 -10.21 14.91 -6.08
C THR A 3 -9.82 15.10 -4.61
N VAL A 4 -8.70 15.77 -4.35
CA VAL A 4 -8.23 16.04 -2.98
C VAL A 4 -9.20 16.98 -2.27
N ALA A 5 -9.68 18.01 -2.98
CA ALA A 5 -10.69 18.91 -2.43
C ALA A 5 -11.97 18.16 -2.07
N ILE A 6 -12.47 17.29 -2.94
CA ILE A 6 -13.67 16.47 -2.66
C ILE A 6 -13.47 15.59 -1.43
N ILE A 7 -12.34 14.88 -1.34
CA ILE A 7 -12.05 14.00 -0.20
C ILE A 7 -12.02 14.80 1.11
N LEU A 8 -11.35 15.96 1.10
CA LEU A 8 -11.29 16.83 2.29
C LEU A 8 -12.66 17.38 2.66
N THR A 9 -13.45 17.82 1.68
CA THR A 9 -14.82 18.30 1.93
C THR A 9 -15.69 17.22 2.57
N VAL A 10 -15.69 16.01 2.00
CA VAL A 10 -16.42 14.87 2.55
C VAL A 10 -15.94 14.52 3.96
N PHE A 11 -14.62 14.53 4.17
CA PHE A 11 -14.02 14.27 5.47
C PHE A 11 -14.45 15.27 6.55
N PHE A 12 -14.40 16.57 6.25
CA PHE A 12 -14.84 17.59 7.19
C PHE A 12 -16.36 17.55 7.43
N LEU A 13 -17.15 17.19 6.41
CA LEU A 13 -18.59 16.98 6.57
C LEU A 13 -18.92 15.80 7.49
N LEU A 14 -18.21 14.68 7.34
CA LEU A 14 -18.37 13.51 8.22
C LEU A 14 -18.01 13.88 9.67
N LEU A 15 -16.90 14.59 9.87
CA LEU A 15 -16.49 15.04 11.20
C LEU A 15 -17.46 16.04 11.81
N GLY A 16 -17.93 17.01 11.04
CA GLY A 16 -18.95 17.96 11.48
C GLY A 16 -20.24 17.23 11.88
N GLY A 17 -20.72 16.33 11.02
CA GLY A 17 -21.88 15.49 11.32
C GLY A 17 -21.70 14.70 12.61
N ALA A 18 -20.54 14.06 12.80
CA ALA A 18 -20.23 13.30 14.01
C ALA A 18 -20.16 14.16 15.28
N THR A 19 -19.64 15.39 15.20
CA THR A 19 -19.55 16.26 16.38
C THR A 19 -20.88 16.92 16.77
N PHE A 20 -21.74 17.22 15.79
CA PHE A 20 -22.99 17.95 16.04
C PHE A 20 -24.20 17.02 16.20
N ASN A 21 -24.23 15.91 15.47
CA ASN A 21 -25.37 14.97 15.42
C ASN A 21 -24.99 13.54 15.82
N GLY A 22 -23.72 13.29 16.19
CA GLY A 22 -23.27 11.98 16.61
C GLY A 22 -23.76 11.64 18.01
N ASP A 23 -24.14 10.38 18.20
CA ASP A 23 -24.48 9.85 19.51
C ASP A 23 -23.23 9.20 20.12
N PHE A 24 -22.66 9.88 21.11
CA PHE A 24 -21.47 9.43 21.83
C PHE A 24 -21.72 8.16 22.66
N ALA A 25 -22.98 7.76 22.88
CA ALA A 25 -23.30 6.48 23.52
C ALA A 25 -22.87 5.29 22.63
N ASN A 26 -22.81 5.47 21.30
CA ASN A 26 -22.33 4.43 20.38
C ASN A 26 -20.82 4.13 20.54
N LEU A 27 -20.06 5.02 21.20
CA LEU A 27 -18.66 4.81 21.51
C LEU A 27 -18.45 3.86 22.69
N GLU A 28 -19.49 3.59 23.47
CA GLU A 28 -19.43 2.67 24.60
C GLU A 28 -20.00 1.28 24.23
N PRO A 29 -19.33 0.19 24.63
CA PRO A 29 -17.97 0.13 25.19
C PRO A 29 -16.86 0.41 24.15
N MET A 30 -15.89 1.24 24.52
CA MET A 30 -14.73 1.59 23.68
C MET A 30 -13.81 0.41 23.35
N PHE A 31 -13.85 -0.65 24.17
CA PHE A 31 -13.04 -1.85 23.96
C PHE A 31 -13.92 -3.10 24.04
N GLN A 32 -14.19 -3.68 22.88
CA GLN A 32 -14.95 -4.93 22.74
C GLN A 32 -14.16 -5.95 21.92
N GLY A 33 -14.26 -7.23 22.30
CA GLY A 33 -13.55 -8.32 21.62
C GLY A 33 -12.14 -8.61 22.16
N GLY A 34 -11.69 -7.89 23.19
CA GLY A 34 -10.44 -8.16 23.88
C GLY A 34 -9.23 -8.17 22.95
N VAL A 35 -8.27 -9.07 23.23
CA VAL A 35 -7.10 -9.29 22.36
C VAL A 35 -7.51 -9.78 20.97
N GLY A 36 -8.62 -10.53 20.84
CA GLY A 36 -9.10 -11.03 19.55
C GLY A 36 -9.55 -9.91 18.59
N GLY A 37 -10.31 -8.94 19.09
CA GLY A 37 -10.71 -7.75 18.31
C GLY A 37 -9.52 -6.89 17.91
N LEU A 38 -8.58 -6.69 18.84
CA LEU A 38 -7.33 -5.97 18.55
C LEU A 38 -6.53 -6.66 17.43
N MET A 39 -6.39 -7.99 17.49
CA MET A 39 -5.70 -8.76 16.46
C MET A 39 -6.41 -8.70 15.11
N ALA A 40 -7.75 -8.75 15.07
CA ALA A 40 -8.52 -8.62 13.84
C ALA A 40 -8.28 -7.26 13.15
N VAL A 41 -8.21 -6.17 13.92
CA VAL A 41 -7.90 -4.84 13.37
C VAL A 41 -6.44 -4.73 12.96
N LEU A 42 -5.50 -5.25 13.75
CA LEU A 42 -4.06 -5.27 13.43
C LEU A 42 -3.79 -5.94 12.09
N VAL A 43 -4.54 -7.00 11.77
CA VAL A 43 -4.50 -7.71 10.49
C VAL A 43 -5.01 -6.82 9.34
N MET A 44 -5.89 -5.85 9.53
CA MET A 44 -6.28 -4.98 8.39
C MET A 44 -5.32 -3.81 8.15
N ILE A 45 -4.53 -3.41 9.16
CA ILE A 45 -3.70 -2.21 9.10
C ILE A 45 -2.68 -2.22 7.96
N PRO A 46 -1.82 -3.26 7.77
CA PRO A 46 -0.82 -3.24 6.71
C PRO A 46 -1.40 -2.94 5.33
N PHE A 47 -2.56 -3.53 5.02
CA PHE A 47 -3.28 -3.30 3.76
C PHE A 47 -3.70 -1.84 3.58
N LEU A 48 -4.19 -1.19 4.65
CA LEU A 48 -4.62 0.22 4.63
C LEU A 48 -3.46 1.22 4.47
N PHE A 49 -2.23 0.81 4.77
CA PHE A 49 -1.04 1.64 4.63
C PHE A 49 -0.23 1.35 3.36
N VAL A 50 -0.64 0.38 2.53
CA VAL A 50 -0.01 0.13 1.22
C VAL A 50 -0.11 1.37 0.34
N GLY A 51 1.02 1.87 -0.17
CA GLY A 51 1.08 3.05 -1.05
C GLY A 51 2.09 4.12 -0.63
N PHE A 52 2.56 4.13 0.62
CA PHE A 52 3.60 5.08 1.05
C PHE A 52 4.92 4.91 0.27
N ASP A 53 5.16 3.70 -0.24
CA ASP A 53 6.34 3.29 -0.98
C ASP A 53 6.34 3.78 -2.45
N VAL A 54 5.23 4.31 -2.94
CA VAL A 54 5.17 4.99 -4.25
C VAL A 54 5.88 6.34 -4.22
N ILE A 55 5.83 7.04 -3.09
CA ILE A 55 6.48 8.35 -2.92
C ILE A 55 7.98 8.32 -3.26
N PRO A 56 8.82 7.42 -2.71
CA PRO A 56 10.23 7.36 -3.07
C PRO A 56 10.45 6.89 -4.52
N GLN A 57 9.53 6.10 -5.11
CA GLN A 57 9.65 5.66 -6.50
C GLN A 57 9.51 6.83 -7.48
N VAL A 58 8.60 7.76 -7.20
CA VAL A 58 8.43 8.98 -8.02
C VAL A 58 9.37 10.11 -7.60
N ALA A 59 10.01 10.01 -6.43
CA ALA A 59 10.89 11.05 -5.91
C ALA A 59 12.09 11.36 -6.81
N ALA A 60 12.51 10.42 -7.67
CA ALA A 60 13.57 10.64 -8.65
C ALA A 60 13.19 11.68 -9.73
N GLU A 61 11.89 11.86 -10.00
CA GLU A 61 11.38 12.83 -10.98
C GLU A 61 11.00 14.16 -10.33
N ILE A 62 10.93 14.21 -8.99
CA ILE A 62 10.62 15.43 -8.25
C ILE A 62 11.93 16.19 -8.04
N ASN A 63 11.97 17.44 -8.51
CA ASN A 63 13.08 18.35 -8.22
C ASN A 63 12.99 18.88 -6.78
N ALA A 64 13.08 17.98 -5.80
CA ALA A 64 13.03 18.28 -4.37
C ALA A 64 14.35 17.94 -3.70
N LYS A 65 14.71 18.73 -2.67
CA LYS A 65 15.88 18.45 -1.84
C LYS A 65 15.72 17.05 -1.22
N LYS A 66 16.70 16.17 -1.39
CA LYS A 66 16.69 14.78 -0.89
C LYS A 66 16.35 14.66 0.60
N LYS A 67 16.69 15.67 1.41
CA LYS A 67 16.35 15.74 2.85
C LYS A 67 14.84 15.90 3.13
N ILE A 68 14.10 16.51 2.21
CA ILE A 68 12.66 16.79 2.34
C ILE A 68 11.85 15.52 2.02
N ILE A 69 12.28 14.71 1.06
CA ILE A 69 11.61 13.46 0.68
C ILE A 69 11.40 12.55 1.90
N GLY A 70 12.44 12.36 2.73
CA GLY A 70 12.32 11.57 3.97
C GLY A 70 11.32 12.14 4.98
N ARG A 71 11.22 13.48 5.09
CA ARG A 71 10.23 14.13 5.97
C ARG A 71 8.81 14.00 5.43
N ILE A 72 8.64 14.14 4.11
CA ILE A 72 7.33 13.98 3.44
C ILE A 72 6.77 12.58 3.71
N LEU A 73 7.61 11.54 3.67
CA LEU A 73 7.18 10.16 3.98
C LEU A 73 6.58 10.05 5.39
N ILE A 74 7.27 10.58 6.39
CA ILE A 74 6.81 10.51 7.78
C ILE A 74 5.53 11.33 7.96
N ILE A 75 5.49 12.55 7.42
CA ILE A 75 4.29 13.40 7.49
C ILE A 75 3.11 12.69 6.82
N SER A 76 3.31 12.07 5.66
CA SER A 76 2.26 11.33 4.95
C SER A 76 1.69 10.19 5.79
N ILE A 77 2.56 9.41 6.45
CA ILE A 77 2.11 8.28 7.29
C ILE A 77 1.35 8.79 8.52
N VAL A 78 1.89 9.80 9.21
CA VAL A 78 1.25 10.38 10.41
C VAL A 78 -0.10 11.02 10.06
N SER A 79 -0.16 11.77 8.96
CA SER A 79 -1.41 12.34 8.46
C SER A 79 -2.43 11.26 8.09
N ALA A 80 -2.00 10.15 7.50
CA ALA A 80 -2.88 9.01 7.21
C ALA A 80 -3.42 8.35 8.48
N VAL A 81 -2.57 8.16 9.51
CA VAL A 81 -3.01 7.64 10.82
C VAL A 81 -4.07 8.54 11.43
N ILE A 82 -3.82 9.85 11.49
CA ILE A 82 -4.78 10.82 12.05
C ILE A 82 -6.09 10.80 11.25
N PHE A 83 -6.00 10.77 9.93
CA PHE A 83 -7.16 10.71 9.05
C PHE A 83 -8.00 9.45 9.29
N TYR A 84 -7.37 8.27 9.40
CA TYR A 84 -8.07 7.03 9.70
C TYR A 84 -8.72 7.04 11.09
N LEU A 85 -8.04 7.53 12.12
CA LEU A 85 -8.61 7.65 13.46
C LEU A 85 -9.86 8.55 13.47
N LEU A 86 -9.81 9.66 12.72
CA LEU A 86 -10.91 10.60 12.59
C LEU A 86 -12.10 10.02 11.81
N ILE A 87 -11.86 9.21 10.77
CA ILE A 87 -12.93 8.48 10.09
C ILE A 87 -13.56 7.44 11.02
N VAL A 88 -12.76 6.63 11.71
CA VAL A 88 -13.27 5.62 12.64
C VAL A 88 -14.13 6.26 13.72
N PHE A 89 -13.66 7.39 14.28
CA PHE A 89 -14.43 8.19 15.22
C PHE A 89 -15.75 8.68 14.61
N GLY A 90 -15.70 9.27 13.40
CA GLY A 90 -16.89 9.79 12.74
C GLY A 90 -17.94 8.71 12.45
N VAL A 91 -17.49 7.53 12.02
CA VAL A 91 -18.37 6.38 11.76
C VAL A 91 -18.95 5.81 13.05
N ALA A 92 -18.13 5.64 14.09
CA ALA A 92 -18.56 5.10 15.37
C ALA A 92 -19.54 6.04 16.11
N ALA A 93 -19.42 7.35 15.94
CA ALA A 93 -20.38 8.31 16.48
C ALA A 93 -21.72 8.30 15.74
N GLY A 94 -21.73 7.91 14.46
CA GLY A 94 -22.91 7.97 13.59
C GLY A 94 -23.71 6.68 13.47
N MET A 95 -23.16 5.53 13.85
CA MET A 95 -23.82 4.23 13.71
C MET A 95 -23.60 3.34 14.92
N SER A 96 -24.66 2.64 15.31
CA SER A 96 -24.56 1.55 16.28
C SER A 96 -23.92 0.29 15.66
N LYS A 97 -23.38 -0.59 16.51
CA LYS A 97 -22.72 -1.83 16.09
C LYS A 97 -23.57 -2.71 15.17
N GLY A 98 -24.86 -2.89 15.49
CA GLY A 98 -25.76 -3.70 14.67
C GLY A 98 -25.98 -3.14 13.27
N GLN A 99 -25.91 -1.81 13.12
CA GLN A 99 -26.00 -1.15 11.82
C GLN A 99 -24.68 -1.24 11.05
N LEU A 100 -23.53 -1.22 11.75
CA LEU A 100 -22.22 -1.40 11.13
C LEU A 100 -22.05 -2.81 10.55
N GLU A 101 -22.51 -3.84 11.26
CA GLU A 101 -22.44 -5.24 10.79
C GLU A 101 -23.36 -5.50 9.59
N ALA A 102 -24.48 -4.78 9.48
CA ALA A 102 -25.42 -4.89 8.35
C ALA A 102 -25.03 -4.03 7.13
N SER A 103 -24.08 -3.10 7.29
CA SER A 103 -23.71 -2.15 6.25
C SER A 103 -22.61 -2.70 5.32
N SER A 104 -22.82 -2.58 4.01
CA SER A 104 -21.78 -2.82 3.02
C SER A 104 -20.82 -1.63 2.83
N LEU A 105 -21.25 -0.42 3.21
CA LEU A 105 -20.50 0.84 3.04
C LEU A 105 -20.66 1.69 4.32
N ALA A 106 -20.06 1.20 5.41
CA ALA A 106 -20.21 1.78 6.75
C ALA A 106 -19.99 3.29 6.80
N THR A 107 -18.99 3.82 6.08
CA THR A 107 -18.71 5.26 6.06
C THR A 107 -19.79 6.08 5.36
N ALA A 108 -20.38 5.55 4.27
CA ALA A 108 -21.44 6.23 3.54
C ALA A 108 -22.74 6.23 4.35
N ASP A 109 -23.08 5.08 4.94
CA ASP A 109 -24.30 4.92 5.73
C ASP A 109 -24.23 5.75 7.02
N ALA A 110 -23.05 5.85 7.64
CA ALA A 110 -22.84 6.73 8.79
C ALA A 110 -23.07 8.20 8.42
N MET A 111 -22.60 8.62 7.25
CA MET A 111 -22.79 9.99 6.77
C MET A 111 -24.27 10.30 6.50
N VAL A 112 -25.04 9.33 5.99
CA VAL A 112 -26.49 9.47 5.82
C VAL A 112 -27.20 9.58 7.16
N GLN A 113 -26.82 8.76 8.15
CA GLN A 113 -27.43 8.82 9.48
C GLN A 113 -27.11 10.12 10.22
N LEU A 114 -25.88 10.61 10.13
CA LEU A 114 -25.44 11.84 10.80
C LEU A 114 -26.03 13.11 10.20
N LEU A 115 -26.27 13.15 8.89
CA LEU A 115 -26.73 14.36 8.19
C LEU A 115 -28.20 14.27 7.73
N GLY A 116 -28.86 13.13 7.93
CA GLY A 116 -30.28 12.92 7.64
C GLY A 116 -30.66 12.97 6.15
N HIS A 117 -29.69 13.02 5.22
CA HIS A 117 -29.98 13.17 3.79
C HIS A 117 -29.10 12.27 2.92
N GLN A 118 -29.73 11.47 2.05
CA GLN A 118 -29.07 10.46 1.21
C GLN A 118 -28.01 11.06 0.26
N ALA A 119 -28.21 12.31 -0.17
CA ALA A 119 -27.27 13.03 -1.03
C ALA A 119 -25.84 13.08 -0.45
N PHE A 120 -25.68 13.19 0.87
CA PHE A 120 -24.37 13.23 1.49
C PHE A 120 -23.63 11.88 1.42
N GLY A 121 -24.38 10.78 1.55
CA GLY A 121 -23.84 9.43 1.31
C GLY A 121 -23.36 9.26 -0.13
N THR A 122 -24.15 9.71 -1.11
CA THR A 122 -23.77 9.65 -2.53
C THR A 122 -22.52 10.48 -2.83
N VAL A 123 -22.41 11.69 -2.27
CA VAL A 123 -21.20 12.52 -2.43
C VAL A 123 -19.99 11.84 -1.81
N LEU A 124 -20.13 11.17 -0.66
CA LEU A 124 -19.05 10.37 -0.07
C LEU A 124 -18.63 9.23 -0.98
N VAL A 125 -19.59 8.49 -1.54
CA VAL A 125 -19.29 7.39 -2.48
C VAL A 125 -18.55 7.91 -3.71
N ILE A 126 -18.99 9.02 -4.29
CA ILE A 126 -18.30 9.66 -5.44
C ILE A 126 -16.88 10.07 -5.05
N GLY A 127 -16.71 10.68 -3.88
CA GLY A 127 -15.39 11.05 -3.35
C GLY A 127 -14.48 9.84 -3.13
N GLY A 128 -15.04 8.75 -2.59
CA GLY A 128 -14.34 7.48 -2.38
C GLY A 128 -13.90 6.84 -3.70
N VAL A 129 -14.79 6.76 -4.69
CA VAL A 129 -14.48 6.25 -6.04
C VAL A 129 -13.39 7.11 -6.69
N ALA A 130 -13.51 8.43 -6.65
CA ALA A 130 -12.49 9.32 -7.18
C ALA A 130 -11.13 9.15 -6.46
N GLY A 131 -11.17 8.94 -5.15
CA GLY A 131 -10.00 8.61 -4.34
C GLY A 131 -9.33 7.30 -4.74
N ILE A 132 -10.11 6.24 -4.96
CA ILE A 132 -9.60 4.94 -5.41
C ILE A 132 -8.99 5.06 -6.82
N VAL A 133 -9.67 5.71 -7.76
CA VAL A 133 -9.16 5.89 -9.13
C VAL A 133 -7.84 6.67 -9.13
N THR A 134 -7.72 7.71 -8.31
CA THR A 134 -6.49 8.50 -8.26
C THR A 134 -5.36 7.79 -7.52
N SER A 135 -5.61 7.24 -6.33
CA SER A 135 -4.59 6.57 -5.51
C SER A 135 -4.22 5.20 -6.07
N TRP A 136 -5.18 4.28 -6.13
CA TRP A 136 -4.96 2.87 -6.45
C TRP A 136 -4.76 2.58 -7.92
N MET A 137 -5.34 3.36 -8.84
CA MET A 137 -5.04 3.15 -10.26
C MET A 137 -3.86 4.01 -10.70
N LEU A 138 -3.95 5.33 -10.51
CA LEU A 138 -2.94 6.22 -11.10
C LEU A 138 -1.58 6.11 -10.41
N PHE A 139 -1.51 6.26 -9.09
CA PHE A 139 -0.22 6.24 -8.37
C PHE A 139 0.44 4.86 -8.36
N PHE A 140 -0.33 3.76 -8.23
CA PHE A 140 0.24 2.42 -8.28
C PHE A 140 0.76 2.04 -9.67
N ILE A 141 0.04 2.36 -10.75
CA ILE A 141 0.54 2.11 -12.12
C ILE A 141 1.82 2.93 -12.37
N ILE A 142 1.83 4.18 -11.92
CA ILE A 142 3.01 5.06 -11.94
C ILE A 142 4.17 4.40 -11.18
N GLY A 143 3.98 3.99 -9.93
CA GLY A 143 5.02 3.33 -9.13
C GLY A 143 5.54 2.04 -9.78
N ALA A 144 4.63 1.11 -10.09
CA ALA A 144 4.94 -0.17 -10.70
C ALA A 144 5.66 -0.04 -12.06
N SER A 145 5.28 0.95 -12.88
CA SER A 145 5.95 1.20 -14.16
C SER A 145 7.42 1.58 -14.01
N ARG A 146 7.78 2.27 -12.91
CA ARG A 146 9.16 2.69 -12.61
C ARG A 146 10.00 1.53 -12.10
N ILE A 147 9.39 0.64 -11.31
CA ILE A 147 10.04 -0.62 -10.91
C ILE A 147 10.33 -1.45 -12.17
N LEU A 148 9.35 -1.63 -13.06
CA LEU A 148 9.56 -2.34 -14.33
C LEU A 148 10.65 -1.68 -15.18
N TYR A 149 10.64 -0.36 -15.31
CA TYR A 149 11.67 0.37 -16.03
C TYR A 149 13.07 0.14 -15.44
N ALA A 150 13.24 0.30 -14.12
CA ALA A 150 14.52 0.09 -13.45
C ALA A 150 15.02 -1.36 -13.56
N MET A 151 14.10 -2.33 -13.55
CA MET A 151 14.45 -3.73 -13.79
C MET A 151 14.88 -3.98 -15.25
N ALA A 152 14.25 -3.30 -16.21
CA ALA A 152 14.57 -3.42 -17.62
C ALA A 152 15.91 -2.74 -17.98
N GLU A 153 16.20 -1.59 -17.36
CA GLU A 153 17.47 -0.88 -17.48
C GLU A 153 18.65 -1.75 -16.98
N ARG A 154 18.44 -2.43 -15.84
CA ARG A 154 19.40 -3.42 -15.29
C ARG A 154 19.40 -4.75 -16.03
N GLY A 155 18.65 -4.88 -17.13
CA GLY A 155 18.60 -6.09 -17.94
C GLY A 155 18.02 -7.33 -17.24
N MET A 156 17.24 -7.16 -16.17
CA MET A 156 16.56 -8.26 -15.47
C MET A 156 15.28 -8.69 -16.17
N ILE A 157 14.63 -7.78 -16.92
CA ILE A 157 13.46 -8.07 -17.76
C ILE A 157 13.69 -7.59 -19.20
N SER A 158 12.72 -7.85 -20.09
CA SER A 158 12.81 -7.44 -21.50
C SER A 158 13.07 -5.93 -21.65
N LYS A 159 13.98 -5.57 -22.55
CA LYS A 159 14.33 -4.17 -22.88
C LYS A 159 13.14 -3.37 -23.39
N TRP A 160 12.06 -4.03 -23.82
CA TRP A 160 10.82 -3.37 -24.23
C TRP A 160 10.22 -2.48 -23.12
N PHE A 161 10.40 -2.86 -21.85
CA PHE A 161 9.97 -2.06 -20.69
C PHE A 161 10.89 -0.87 -20.38
N ALA A 162 12.10 -0.83 -20.95
CA ALA A 162 13.05 0.28 -20.79
C ALA A 162 12.76 1.46 -21.74
N TYR A 163 11.74 1.37 -22.60
CA TYR A 163 11.39 2.45 -23.51
C TYR A 163 10.76 3.63 -22.77
N ILE A 164 11.32 4.82 -22.98
CA ILE A 164 10.83 6.09 -22.43
C ILE A 164 10.26 6.95 -23.55
N HIS A 165 9.11 7.59 -23.32
CA HIS A 165 8.52 8.53 -24.27
C HIS A 165 9.41 9.77 -24.50
N PRO A 166 9.68 10.18 -25.76
CA PRO A 166 10.56 11.32 -26.06
C PRO A 166 10.06 12.65 -25.47
N LYS A 167 8.74 12.86 -25.48
CA LYS A 167 8.10 14.11 -25.03
C LYS A 167 7.78 14.17 -23.54
N TYR A 168 7.37 13.03 -22.96
CA TYR A 168 6.83 12.98 -21.59
C TYR A 168 7.83 12.39 -20.59
N LYS A 169 8.93 11.80 -21.08
CA LYS A 169 9.97 11.14 -20.27
C LYS A 169 9.42 10.09 -19.31
N THR A 170 8.31 9.45 -19.66
CA THR A 170 7.65 8.39 -18.90
C THR A 170 7.81 7.03 -19.57
N PRO A 171 7.85 5.92 -18.79
CA PRO A 171 7.95 4.57 -19.33
C PRO A 171 6.60 4.11 -19.93
N THR A 172 6.28 4.56 -21.14
CA THR A 172 4.96 4.33 -21.77
C THR A 172 4.63 2.85 -21.91
N ASN A 173 5.59 2.02 -22.31
CA ASN A 173 5.34 0.59 -22.54
C ASN A 173 4.96 -0.13 -21.24
N ALA A 174 5.61 0.21 -20.12
CA ALA A 174 5.27 -0.34 -18.82
C ALA A 174 3.89 0.14 -18.34
N ILE A 175 3.55 1.43 -18.55
CA ILE A 175 2.23 1.98 -18.22
C ILE A 175 1.13 1.31 -19.04
N LEU A 176 1.30 1.18 -20.35
CA LEU A 176 0.33 0.55 -21.24
C LEU A 176 0.14 -0.92 -20.90
N PHE A 177 1.22 -1.65 -20.60
CA PHE A 177 1.15 -3.04 -20.20
C PHE A 177 0.36 -3.23 -18.90
N LEU A 178 0.70 -2.45 -17.86
CA LEU A 178 0.00 -2.51 -16.57
C LEU A 178 -1.46 -2.06 -16.69
N GLY A 179 -1.72 -1.00 -17.47
CA GLY A 179 -3.07 -0.50 -17.74
C GLY A 179 -3.92 -1.50 -18.51
N ALA A 180 -3.36 -2.14 -19.55
CA ALA A 180 -4.03 -3.21 -20.28
C ALA A 180 -4.30 -4.41 -19.37
N LEU A 181 -3.33 -4.82 -18.56
CA LEU A 181 -3.52 -5.92 -17.61
C LEU A 181 -4.67 -5.59 -16.64
N ALA A 182 -4.68 -4.40 -16.05
CA ALA A 182 -5.77 -3.97 -15.17
C ALA A 182 -7.12 -3.92 -15.91
N PHE A 183 -7.17 -3.36 -17.11
CA PHE A 183 -8.40 -3.22 -17.88
C PHE A 183 -9.01 -4.55 -18.31
N PHE A 184 -8.20 -5.51 -18.75
CA PHE A 184 -8.68 -6.82 -19.19
C PHE A 184 -8.95 -7.75 -18.01
N PHE A 185 -8.05 -7.82 -17.03
CA PHE A 185 -8.17 -8.80 -15.95
C PHE A 185 -9.15 -8.37 -14.86
N ALA A 186 -9.28 -7.07 -14.54
CA ALA A 186 -10.16 -6.62 -13.46
C ALA A 186 -11.66 -6.95 -13.66
N PRO A 187 -12.27 -6.76 -14.87
CA PRO A 187 -13.67 -7.10 -15.08
C PRO A 187 -13.90 -8.59 -15.40
N LEU A 188 -12.89 -9.30 -15.90
CA LEU A 188 -13.01 -10.73 -16.26
C LEU A 188 -12.83 -11.66 -15.07
N LEU A 189 -12.06 -11.26 -14.06
CA LEU A 189 -11.89 -12.01 -12.82
C LEU A 189 -13.05 -11.69 -11.87
N GLY A 190 -13.93 -12.65 -11.64
CA GLY A 190 -15.01 -12.51 -10.66
C GLY A 190 -14.49 -12.17 -9.25
N ARG A 191 -15.38 -11.67 -8.38
CA ARG A 191 -15.06 -11.26 -7.00
C ARG A 191 -14.18 -12.26 -6.21
N PRO A 192 -14.41 -13.59 -6.26
CA PRO A 192 -13.57 -14.54 -5.54
C PRO A 192 -12.10 -14.52 -5.99
N ALA A 193 -11.85 -14.41 -7.29
CA ALA A 193 -10.50 -14.41 -7.84
C ALA A 193 -9.75 -13.11 -7.51
N LEU A 194 -10.45 -11.98 -7.44
CA LEU A 194 -9.87 -10.71 -6.98
C LEU A 194 -9.42 -10.79 -5.51
N VAL A 195 -10.22 -11.43 -4.65
CA VAL A 195 -9.86 -11.64 -3.25
C VAL A 195 -8.60 -12.50 -3.15
N TRP A 196 -8.49 -13.57 -3.93
CA TRP A 196 -7.29 -14.42 -3.96
C TRP A 196 -6.03 -13.66 -4.37
N ILE A 197 -6.13 -12.81 -5.40
CA ILE A 197 -4.99 -12.00 -5.88
C ILE A 197 -4.58 -10.98 -4.82
N VAL A 198 -5.53 -10.34 -4.15
CA VAL A 198 -5.26 -9.38 -3.07
C VAL A 198 -4.59 -10.07 -1.88
N ASN A 199 -5.08 -11.24 -1.47
CA ASN A 199 -4.50 -12.03 -0.37
C ASN A 199 -3.08 -12.48 -0.71
N ALA A 200 -2.86 -13.07 -1.90
CA ALA A 200 -1.53 -13.48 -2.35
C ALA A 200 -0.57 -12.30 -2.52
N GLY A 201 -1.06 -11.17 -3.05
CA GLY A 201 -0.30 -9.93 -3.18
C GLY A 201 0.12 -9.35 -1.82
N GLY A 202 -0.77 -9.44 -0.81
CA GLY A 202 -0.48 -9.07 0.57
C GLY A 202 0.74 -9.79 1.15
N VAL A 203 0.90 -11.10 0.85
CA VAL A 203 2.09 -11.87 1.25
C VAL A 203 3.34 -11.27 0.62
N GLY A 204 3.28 -10.97 -0.68
CA GLY A 204 4.40 -10.36 -1.41
C GLY A 204 4.83 -9.02 -0.82
N ILE A 205 3.88 -8.19 -0.38
CA ILE A 205 4.15 -6.89 0.25
C ILE A 205 4.86 -7.08 1.59
N ILE A 206 4.38 -7.98 2.46
CA ILE A 206 4.99 -8.24 3.78
C ILE A 206 6.40 -8.81 3.62
N VAL A 207 6.59 -9.75 2.70
CA VAL A 207 7.91 -10.29 2.37
C VAL A 207 8.82 -9.18 1.81
N GLY A 208 8.29 -8.31 0.97
CA GLY A 208 9.00 -7.13 0.46
C GLY A 208 9.47 -6.20 1.60
N TYR A 209 8.59 -5.87 2.54
CA TYR A 209 8.93 -5.04 3.70
C TYR A 209 9.97 -5.71 4.62
N LEU A 210 9.90 -7.03 4.78
CA LEU A 210 10.91 -7.80 5.50
C LEU A 210 12.28 -7.69 4.82
N ILE A 211 12.33 -7.92 3.49
CA ILE A 211 13.57 -7.82 2.71
C ILE A 211 14.14 -6.41 2.77
N VAL A 212 13.31 -5.37 2.63
CA VAL A 212 13.74 -3.96 2.73
C VAL A 212 14.30 -3.65 4.12
N SER A 213 13.67 -4.16 5.18
CA SER A 213 14.14 -3.96 6.56
C SER A 213 15.49 -4.63 6.82
N ILE A 214 15.68 -5.84 6.29
CA ILE A 214 16.97 -6.55 6.33
C ILE A 214 18.02 -5.81 5.51
N ALA A 215 17.67 -5.38 4.28
CA ALA A 215 18.56 -4.63 3.41
C ALA A 215 19.00 -3.30 4.05
N PHE A 216 18.09 -2.59 4.73
CA PHE A 216 18.40 -1.38 5.49
C PHE A 216 19.45 -1.64 6.59
N MET A 217 19.28 -2.73 7.35
CA MET A 217 20.24 -3.12 8.38
C MET A 217 21.59 -3.56 7.80
N ARG A 218 21.58 -4.25 6.65
CA ARG A 218 22.79 -4.70 5.96
C ARG A 218 23.55 -3.51 5.35
N LEU A 219 22.87 -2.59 4.66
CA LEU A 219 23.47 -1.40 4.06
C LEU A 219 24.12 -0.47 5.09
N ARG A 220 23.61 -0.45 6.33
CA ARG A 220 24.23 0.26 7.46
C ARG A 220 25.57 -0.35 7.89
N LYS A 221 25.79 -1.64 7.65
CA LYS A 221 27.03 -2.36 7.98
C LYS A 221 28.00 -2.40 6.82
N THR A 222 27.51 -2.62 5.60
CA THR A 222 28.36 -2.81 4.41
C THR A 222 28.91 -1.49 3.86
N GLU A 223 28.09 -0.43 3.80
CA GLU A 223 28.47 0.85 3.18
C GLU A 223 28.24 2.02 4.15
N PRO A 224 29.11 2.17 5.18
CA PRO A 224 28.95 3.20 6.19
C PRO A 224 29.20 4.62 5.68
N GLU A 225 30.04 4.79 4.65
CA GLU A 225 30.50 6.10 4.17
C GLU A 225 29.55 6.81 3.18
N LEU A 226 28.50 6.13 2.72
CA LEU A 226 27.52 6.73 1.81
C LEU A 226 26.93 8.04 2.36
N GLU A 227 26.88 9.07 1.50
CA GLU A 227 26.13 10.29 1.80
C GLU A 227 24.64 9.98 1.95
N ARG A 228 24.12 10.19 3.15
CA ARG A 228 22.72 9.92 3.51
C ARG A 228 22.00 11.23 3.76
N PRO A 229 21.16 11.72 2.82
CA PRO A 229 20.40 12.96 2.99
C PRO A 229 19.45 12.92 4.20
N TYR A 230 18.93 11.73 4.52
CA TYR A 230 18.09 11.49 5.69
C TYR A 230 18.72 10.39 6.56
N ARG A 231 19.04 10.72 7.83
CA ARG A 231 19.67 9.79 8.79
C ARG A 231 18.73 9.54 9.97
N ILE A 232 18.36 8.27 10.17
CA ILE A 232 17.64 7.82 11.36
C ILE A 232 18.66 7.64 12.50
N LYS A 233 18.41 8.31 13.64
CA LYS A 233 19.27 8.34 14.84
C LYS A 233 19.42 6.95 15.48
N TYR A 234 18.33 6.24 15.73
CA TYR A 234 18.32 4.92 16.39
C TYR A 234 18.11 3.76 15.42
N TRP A 235 18.99 3.65 14.43
CA TRP A 235 18.77 2.74 13.31
C TRP A 235 18.74 1.26 13.65
N ARG A 236 19.49 0.82 14.68
CA ARG A 236 19.50 -0.58 15.12
C ARG A 236 18.15 -0.97 15.71
N THR A 237 17.59 -0.11 16.58
CA THR A 237 16.29 -0.39 17.19
C THR A 237 15.18 -0.29 16.15
N THR A 238 15.20 0.72 15.27
CA THR A 238 14.22 0.84 14.19
C THR A 238 14.26 -0.37 13.25
N GLY A 239 15.44 -0.85 12.85
CA GLY A 239 15.56 -2.00 11.96
C GLY A 239 15.14 -3.32 12.62
N VAL A 240 15.51 -3.55 13.88
CA VAL A 240 15.09 -4.76 14.63
C VAL A 240 13.58 -4.75 14.86
N LEU A 241 13.00 -3.60 15.24
CA LEU A 241 11.56 -3.45 15.40
C LEU A 241 10.83 -3.68 14.07
N ALA A 242 11.32 -3.13 12.96
CA ALA A 242 10.71 -3.32 11.65
C ALA A 242 10.72 -4.80 11.21
N ILE A 243 11.82 -5.52 11.43
CA ILE A 243 11.91 -6.97 11.17
C ILE A 243 10.94 -7.73 12.09
N GLY A 244 10.94 -7.43 13.39
CA GLY A 244 10.06 -8.07 14.37
C GLY A 244 8.58 -7.87 14.05
N LEU A 245 8.17 -6.65 13.70
CA LEU A 245 6.80 -6.34 13.28
C LEU A 245 6.44 -7.01 11.95
N SER A 246 7.35 -7.03 10.97
CA SER A 246 7.11 -7.71 9.69
C SER A 246 6.91 -9.21 9.88
N LEU A 247 7.70 -9.83 10.76
CA LEU A 247 7.53 -11.25 11.14
C LEU A 247 6.24 -11.47 11.92
N LEU A 248 5.92 -10.61 12.88
CA LEU A 248 4.67 -10.68 13.64
C LEU A 248 3.46 -10.62 12.71
N PHE A 249 3.46 -9.70 11.75
CA PHE A 249 2.43 -9.64 10.72
C PHE A 249 2.43 -10.92 9.90
N PHE A 250 3.57 -11.35 9.36
CA PHE A 250 3.66 -12.60 8.59
C PHE A 250 3.04 -13.81 9.33
N PHE A 251 3.37 -13.99 10.61
CA PHE A 251 2.79 -15.06 11.43
C PHE A 251 1.32 -14.81 11.79
N SER A 252 0.90 -13.57 12.02
CA SER A 252 -0.50 -13.26 12.35
C SER A 252 -1.45 -13.43 11.17
N PHE A 253 -0.99 -13.20 9.94
CA PHE A 253 -1.82 -13.37 8.75
C PHE A 253 -1.89 -14.82 8.27
N TYR A 254 -0.73 -15.50 8.24
CA TYR A 254 -0.58 -16.70 7.41
C TYR A 254 -0.36 -17.98 8.22
N PHE A 255 -0.42 -17.93 9.56
CA PHE A 255 -0.44 -19.15 10.37
C PHE A 255 -1.80 -19.86 10.23
N PRO A 256 -1.82 -21.20 10.08
CA PRO A 256 -3.06 -21.96 9.89
C PRO A 256 -4.02 -21.75 11.07
N GLY A 257 -5.27 -21.35 10.78
CA GLY A 257 -6.33 -21.07 11.76
C GLY A 257 -6.68 -19.59 11.95
N MET A 258 -5.98 -18.67 11.30
CA MET A 258 -6.28 -17.22 11.34
C MET A 258 -7.26 -16.81 10.24
N PRO A 259 -8.07 -15.73 10.42
CA PRO A 259 -9.10 -15.30 9.46
C PRO A 259 -8.58 -14.93 8.05
N ALA A 260 -7.27 -14.69 7.93
CA ALA A 260 -6.59 -14.34 6.69
C ALA A 260 -5.67 -15.46 6.17
N SER A 261 -5.81 -16.69 6.69
CA SER A 261 -5.04 -17.84 6.20
C SER A 261 -5.32 -18.03 4.72
N LEU A 262 -4.26 -18.22 3.92
CA LEU A 262 -4.41 -18.39 2.47
C LEU A 262 -5.39 -19.52 2.17
N SER A 263 -6.42 -19.24 1.39
CA SER A 263 -7.41 -20.25 1.02
C SER A 263 -6.75 -21.34 0.17
N TRP A 264 -6.63 -22.53 0.76
CA TRP A 264 -6.09 -23.70 0.09
C TRP A 264 -7.14 -24.23 -0.91
N PRO A 265 -6.81 -24.51 -2.19
CA PRO A 265 -5.47 -24.54 -2.80
C PRO A 265 -5.13 -23.33 -3.70
N ALA A 266 -6.11 -22.51 -4.07
CA ALA A 266 -5.97 -21.53 -5.16
C ALA A 266 -4.92 -20.44 -4.88
N GLU A 267 -4.91 -19.88 -3.67
CA GLU A 267 -4.01 -18.76 -3.34
C GLU A 267 -2.55 -19.21 -3.25
N TRP A 268 -2.29 -20.42 -2.77
CA TRP A 268 -0.95 -21.00 -2.71
C TRP A 268 -0.40 -21.33 -4.10
N ILE A 269 -1.25 -21.84 -4.99
CA ILE A 269 -0.87 -22.08 -6.39
C ILE A 269 -0.53 -20.77 -7.08
N LEU A 270 -1.31 -19.71 -6.87
CA LEU A 270 -1.02 -18.38 -7.42
C LEU A 270 0.33 -17.84 -6.89
N LEU A 271 0.57 -17.95 -5.58
CA LEU A 271 1.81 -17.48 -4.97
C LEU A 271 3.03 -18.26 -5.49
N LEU A 272 2.98 -19.59 -5.48
CA LEU A 272 4.06 -20.44 -5.97
C LEU A 272 4.27 -20.25 -7.47
N GLY A 273 3.20 -20.14 -8.24
CA GLY A 273 3.26 -19.83 -9.67
C GLY A 273 3.94 -18.49 -9.94
N TRP A 274 3.63 -17.45 -9.15
CA TRP A 274 4.25 -16.14 -9.27
C TRP A 274 5.75 -16.16 -8.92
N VAL A 275 6.12 -16.84 -7.84
CA VAL A 275 7.53 -17.04 -7.46
C VAL A 275 8.29 -17.81 -8.55
N LEU A 276 7.66 -18.83 -9.12
CA LEU A 276 8.24 -19.63 -10.19
C LEU A 276 8.43 -18.81 -11.47
N ILE A 277 7.47 -17.97 -11.86
CA ILE A 277 7.63 -17.01 -12.98
C ILE A 277 8.82 -16.08 -12.71
N GLY A 278 8.91 -15.51 -11.49
CA GLY A 278 10.04 -14.66 -11.10
C GLY A 278 11.38 -15.38 -11.19
N TYR A 279 11.43 -16.64 -10.75
CA TYR A 279 12.63 -17.47 -10.84
C TYR A 279 13.01 -17.81 -12.29
N ILE A 280 12.03 -18.16 -13.13
CA ILE A 280 12.25 -18.41 -14.56
C ILE A 280 12.83 -17.16 -15.23
N LEU A 281 12.22 -15.99 -15.01
CA LEU A 281 12.72 -14.73 -15.56
C LEU A 281 14.15 -14.42 -15.10
N TYR A 282 14.46 -14.71 -13.83
CA TYR A 282 15.81 -14.55 -13.28
C TYR A 282 16.84 -15.47 -13.96
N VAL A 283 16.50 -16.73 -14.20
CA VAL A 283 17.41 -17.71 -14.83
C VAL A 283 17.56 -17.46 -16.34
N MET A 284 16.47 -17.07 -17.03
CA MET A 284 16.46 -16.82 -18.47
C MET A 284 17.26 -15.58 -18.89
N ASN A 285 17.62 -14.67 -17.96
CA ASN A 285 18.28 -13.41 -18.29
C ASN A 285 19.76 -13.40 -17.86
N PRO A 286 20.70 -13.91 -18.69
CA PRO A 286 22.11 -14.01 -18.34
C PRO A 286 22.81 -12.66 -18.10
N ARG A 287 22.26 -11.54 -18.63
CA ARG A 287 22.79 -10.18 -18.42
C ARG A 287 22.71 -9.70 -16.96
N THR A 288 21.86 -10.31 -16.14
CA THR A 288 21.84 -10.04 -14.70
C THR A 288 23.16 -10.46 -14.05
N LYS A 289 23.83 -11.51 -14.55
CA LYS A 289 25.15 -11.95 -14.04
C LYS A 289 26.26 -10.94 -14.36
N GLU A 290 26.31 -10.44 -15.59
CA GLU A 290 27.29 -9.41 -16.01
C GLU A 290 27.08 -8.08 -15.26
N THR A 291 25.83 -7.68 -15.03
CA THR A 291 25.51 -6.45 -14.27
C THR A 291 25.94 -6.59 -12.80
N ILE A 292 25.74 -7.77 -12.20
CA ILE A 292 26.22 -8.09 -10.84
C ILE A 292 27.76 -8.08 -10.78
N GLU A 293 28.46 -8.58 -11.80
CA GLU A 293 29.93 -8.50 -11.88
C GLU A 293 30.43 -7.07 -12.07
N HIS A 294 29.74 -6.24 -12.85
CA HIS A 294 30.08 -4.83 -13.00
C HIS A 294 29.88 -4.05 -11.70
N ASP A 295 28.78 -4.27 -10.97
CA ASP A 295 28.54 -3.62 -9.67
C ASP A 295 29.62 -4.02 -8.65
N LYS A 296 30.00 -5.31 -8.62
CA LYS A 296 31.11 -5.82 -7.78
C LYS A 296 32.46 -5.17 -8.10
N ARG A 297 32.76 -4.89 -9.37
CA ARG A 297 34.00 -4.20 -9.79
C ARG A 297 34.01 -2.72 -9.41
N THR A 298 32.85 -2.06 -9.44
CA THR A 298 32.72 -0.64 -9.08
C THR A 298 32.79 -0.44 -7.56
N GLN A 299 32.38 -1.42 -6.76
CA GLN A 299 32.50 -1.39 -5.30
C GLN A 299 33.89 -1.81 -4.77
N SER A 300 34.75 -2.37 -5.62
CA SER A 300 36.13 -2.77 -5.29
C SER A 300 37.20 -1.71 -5.63
N VAL A 301 36.78 -0.51 -5.99
CA VAL A 301 37.62 0.67 -6.24
C VAL A 301 37.25 1.75 -5.23
#